data_AF-A0A3R9DYM9-F1
#
_entry.id   AF-A0A3R9DYM9-F1
#
_cell.length_a   1.000
_cell.length_b   1.000
_cell.length_c   1.000
_cell.angle_alpha   90.00
_cell.angle_beta   90.00
_cell.angle_gamma   90.00
#
_symmetry.space_group_name_H-M   'P 1'
#
loop_
_entity.id
_entity.type
_entity.pdbx_description
1 polymer ?
#
loop_
_entity_poly.entity_id
_entity_poly.type
_entity_poly.pdbx_seq_one_letter_code
_entity_poly.pdbx_strand_id
1 'polypeptide(L)'
;MLTPEQYLGAVAERIQRSGGRLNSVQIGPATAVVGLFTESVMLSTMNYCVIAAAVPEVSAAALYDFTGRATQHARANMIGTMGWTAASVVIAGLVGQRVYPDAAQAASAKSGNQFGGETRMVAVDLSAGQMFAFVGGKFWGAAVQGSVNAKLTYCFPQPAEVYQQVQWQQAQHQQQQPPPAPQQPPPGWQQQPPMPQVPPPPVVGPAGPQPPVYPPPGQHPQQGPYGY
;
A
#
# COMPACT_ATOMS: atom_id res chain seq x y z
N MET A 1 5.55 -2.33 -8.07
CA MET A 1 5.89 -1.88 -6.71
C MET A 1 4.88 -0.80 -6.29
N LEU A 2 4.50 -0.74 -5.02
CA LEU A 2 3.56 0.27 -4.52
C LEU A 2 4.28 1.62 -4.37
N THR A 3 3.70 2.70 -4.90
CA THR A 3 4.26 4.05 -4.71
C THR A 3 3.70 4.71 -3.44
N PRO A 4 4.41 5.69 -2.84
CA PRO A 4 3.90 6.45 -1.70
C PRO A 4 2.54 7.10 -1.97
N GLU A 5 2.33 7.61 -3.18
CA GLU A 5 1.08 8.26 -3.59
C GLU A 5 -0.08 7.26 -3.67
N GLN A 6 0.18 6.06 -4.19
CA GLN A 6 -0.81 4.98 -4.20
C GLN A 6 -1.19 4.56 -2.77
N TYR A 7 -0.21 4.48 -1.87
CA TYR A 7 -0.46 4.20 -0.47
C TYR A 7 -1.24 5.31 0.22
N LEU A 8 -0.87 6.58 0.02
CA LEU A 8 -1.61 7.72 0.55
C LEU A 8 -3.02 7.82 -0.03
N GLY A 9 -3.24 7.41 -1.27
CA GLY A 9 -4.57 7.27 -1.86
C GLY A 9 -5.45 6.29 -1.09
N ALA A 10 -4.90 5.14 -0.69
CA ALA A 10 -5.61 4.18 0.16
C ALA A 10 -5.86 4.72 1.58
N VAL A 11 -4.90 5.43 2.17
CA VAL A 11 -5.09 6.13 3.47
C VAL A 11 -6.22 7.14 3.36
N ALA A 12 -6.23 7.98 2.32
CA ALA A 12 -7.26 8.97 2.06
C ALA A 12 -8.65 8.35 1.89
N GLU A 13 -8.75 7.27 1.11
CA GLU A 13 -9.99 6.53 0.92
C GLU A 13 -10.51 5.96 2.24
N ARG A 14 -9.63 5.37 3.06
CA ARG A 14 -10.02 4.85 4.37
C ARG A 14 -10.42 5.95 5.34
N ILE A 15 -9.74 7.10 5.34
CA ILE A 15 -10.18 8.29 6.08
C ILE A 15 -11.62 8.65 5.70
N GLN A 16 -11.93 8.76 4.40
CA GLN A 16 -13.28 9.09 3.93
C GLN A 16 -14.31 8.02 4.30
N ARG A 17 -13.98 6.73 4.14
CA ARG A 17 -14.87 5.60 4.51
C ARG A 17 -15.16 5.54 6.02
N SER A 18 -14.24 6.04 6.85
CA SER A 18 -14.45 6.22 8.29
C SER A 18 -15.26 7.48 8.64
N GLY A 19 -15.83 8.19 7.66
CA GLY A 19 -16.59 9.43 7.86
C GLY A 19 -15.72 10.66 8.15
N GLY A 20 -14.41 10.56 7.92
CA GLY A 20 -13.46 11.65 8.17
C GLY A 20 -13.56 12.75 7.11
N ARG A 21 -13.42 14.01 7.54
CA ARG A 21 -13.24 15.13 6.63
C ARG A 21 -11.80 15.14 6.13
N LEU A 22 -11.64 14.88 4.84
CA LEU A 22 -10.34 14.83 4.18
C LEU A 22 -9.92 16.22 3.70
N ASN A 23 -8.69 16.61 4.02
CA ASN A 23 -8.03 17.80 3.50
C ASN A 23 -6.61 17.46 3.06
N SER A 24 -6.02 18.33 2.24
CA SER A 24 -4.59 18.33 1.99
C SER A 24 -3.99 19.62 2.55
N VAL A 25 -2.93 19.49 3.35
CA VAL A 25 -2.29 20.61 4.03
C VAL A 25 -0.78 20.44 4.00
N GLN A 26 -0.07 21.57 4.01
CA GLN A 26 1.39 21.56 4.10
C GLN A 26 1.83 21.38 5.55
N ILE A 27 2.59 20.33 5.85
CA ILE A 27 3.19 20.06 7.17
C ILE A 27 4.71 20.03 7.00
N GLY A 28 5.36 21.14 7.34
CA GLY A 28 6.79 21.31 7.05
C GLY A 28 7.04 21.24 5.53
N PRO A 29 8.01 20.44 5.05
CA PRO A 29 8.31 20.33 3.63
C PRO A 29 7.34 19.40 2.87
N ALA A 30 6.51 18.61 3.57
CA ALA A 30 5.65 17.61 2.93
C ALA A 30 4.20 18.07 2.83
N THR A 31 3.57 17.82 1.69
CA THR A 31 2.12 17.89 1.54
C THR A 31 1.50 16.64 2.15
N ALA A 32 0.68 16.84 3.18
CA ALA A 32 0.06 15.77 3.94
C ALA A 32 -1.42 15.63 3.61
N VAL A 33 -1.89 14.39 3.62
CA VAL A 33 -3.32 14.04 3.70
C VAL A 33 -3.73 14.12 5.16
N VAL A 34 -4.82 14.82 5.45
CA VAL A 34 -5.32 15.03 6.81
C VAL A 34 -6.79 14.65 6.90
N GLY A 35 -7.11 13.76 7.84
CA GLY A 35 -8.44 13.32 8.18
C GLY A 35 -8.82 13.76 9.58
N LEU A 36 -9.93 14.47 9.72
CA LEU A 36 -10.52 14.82 11.01
C LEU A 36 -11.79 14.00 11.25
N PHE A 37 -11.90 13.40 12.42
CA PHE A 37 -13.02 12.54 12.81
C PHE A 37 -13.50 12.89 14.21
N THR A 38 -14.77 12.62 14.46
CA THR A 38 -15.35 12.61 15.80
C THR A 38 -16.09 11.29 15.97
N GLU A 39 -15.75 10.54 17.01
CA GLU A 39 -16.37 9.26 17.34
C GLU A 39 -16.83 9.24 18.80
N SER A 40 -17.89 8.49 19.09
CA SER A 40 -18.32 8.23 20.47
C SER A 40 -17.78 6.88 20.92
N VAL A 41 -17.01 6.86 22.00
CA VAL A 41 -16.43 5.66 22.60
C VAL A 41 -16.83 5.63 24.07
N MET A 42 -17.66 4.65 24.45
CA MET A 42 -18.10 4.46 25.86
C MET A 42 -18.61 5.75 26.50
N LEU A 43 -19.52 6.47 25.83
CA LEU A 43 -20.10 7.76 26.25
C LEU A 43 -19.14 8.96 26.24
N SER A 44 -17.89 8.77 25.82
CA SER A 44 -16.91 9.86 25.63
C SER A 44 -16.76 10.21 24.16
N THR A 45 -16.69 11.50 23.85
CA THR A 45 -16.35 11.96 22.51
C THR A 45 -14.83 11.92 22.30
N MET A 46 -14.40 11.21 21.26
CA MET A 46 -13.03 11.15 20.80
C MET A 46 -12.88 11.89 19.48
N ASN A 47 -11.91 12.79 19.39
CA ASN A 47 -11.56 13.44 18.14
C ASN A 47 -10.25 12.85 17.63
N TYR A 48 -10.27 12.34 16.39
CA TYR A 48 -9.09 11.83 15.72
C TYR A 48 -8.60 12.83 14.67
N CYS A 49 -7.29 13.01 14.61
CA CYS A 49 -6.61 13.70 13.53
C CYS A 49 -5.57 12.75 12.94
N VAL A 50 -5.87 12.16 11.78
CA VAL A 50 -4.96 11.30 11.04
C VAL A 50 -4.23 12.16 10.02
N ILE A 51 -2.90 12.15 10.04
CA ILE A 51 -2.06 12.97 9.17
C ILE A 51 -1.03 12.04 8.55
N ALA A 52 -0.97 11.97 7.22
CA ALA A 52 -0.04 11.10 6.50
C ALA A 52 0.66 11.87 5.38
N ALA A 53 1.97 11.69 5.24
CA ALA A 53 2.73 12.30 4.15
C ALA A 53 3.76 11.33 3.56
N ALA A 54 4.11 11.57 2.29
CA ALA A 54 5.13 10.82 1.58
C ALA A 54 6.49 11.50 1.76
N VAL A 55 7.51 10.69 2.00
CA VAL A 55 8.92 11.10 2.02
C VAL A 55 9.75 10.03 1.32
N PRO A 56 10.93 10.36 0.75
CA PRO A 56 11.76 9.35 0.09
C PRO A 56 12.17 8.21 1.03
N GLU A 57 12.65 8.58 2.22
CA GLU A 57 13.10 7.66 3.27
C GLU A 57 12.68 8.21 4.64
N VAL A 58 12.39 7.30 5.59
CA VAL A 58 11.92 7.65 6.93
C VAL A 58 13.03 7.40 7.95
N SER A 59 13.60 8.47 8.51
CA SER A 59 14.50 8.43 9.66
C SER A 59 13.78 8.82 10.96
N ALA A 60 14.36 8.52 12.13
CA ALA A 60 13.72 8.90 13.39
C ALA A 60 13.58 10.42 13.52
N ALA A 61 14.60 11.18 13.10
CA ALA A 61 14.58 12.63 13.13
C ALA A 61 13.44 13.22 12.29
N ALA A 62 13.25 12.72 11.06
CA ALA A 62 12.15 13.15 10.20
C ALA A 62 10.78 12.78 10.79
N LEU A 63 10.66 11.58 11.36
CA LEU A 63 9.44 11.11 12.00
C LEU A 63 9.06 11.95 13.22
N TYR A 64 10.02 12.29 14.09
CA TYR A 64 9.78 13.15 15.26
C TYR A 64 9.41 14.58 14.85
N ASP A 65 10.14 15.19 13.91
CA ASP A 65 9.84 16.55 13.42
C ASP A 65 8.45 16.61 12.79
N PHE A 66 8.14 15.67 11.88
CA PHE A 66 6.82 15.59 11.25
C PHE A 66 5.71 15.40 12.28
N THR A 67 5.89 14.49 13.24
CA THR A 67 4.92 14.24 14.31
C THR A 67 4.70 15.47 15.18
N GLY A 68 5.76 16.20 15.53
CA GLY A 68 5.66 17.45 16.29
C GLY A 68 4.82 18.49 15.55
N ARG A 69 5.08 18.70 14.26
CA ARG A 69 4.32 19.63 13.41
C ARG A 69 2.88 19.18 13.19
N ALA A 70 2.66 17.88 12.97
CA ALA A 70 1.34 17.28 12.82
C ALA A 70 0.49 17.50 14.08
N THR A 71 1.07 17.29 15.27
CA THR A 71 0.41 17.57 16.54
C THR A 71 0.10 19.06 16.73
N GLN A 72 1.02 19.96 16.36
CA GLN A 72 0.75 21.40 16.39
C GLN A 72 -0.39 21.79 15.44
N HIS A 73 -0.41 21.26 14.22
CA HIS A 73 -1.48 21.47 13.26
C HIS A 73 -2.82 20.96 13.78
N ALA A 74 -2.86 19.73 14.31
CA ALA A 74 -4.05 19.15 14.89
C ALA A 74 -4.60 20.03 16.02
N ARG A 75 -3.74 20.49 16.94
CA ARG A 75 -4.15 21.40 18.03
C ARG A 75 -4.75 22.70 17.49
N ALA A 76 -4.09 23.36 16.55
CA ALA A 76 -4.59 24.61 15.97
C ALA A 76 -5.98 24.46 15.31
N ASN A 77 -6.30 23.27 14.80
CA ASN A 77 -7.55 23.00 14.08
C ASN A 77 -8.61 22.23 14.91
N MET A 78 -8.26 21.75 16.10
CA MET A 78 -9.16 21.04 17.03
C MET A 78 -9.56 21.90 18.24
N ILE A 79 -8.74 22.88 18.65
CA ILE A 79 -8.97 23.72 19.85
C ILE A 79 -10.20 24.64 19.72
N GLY A 80 -10.69 24.93 18.52
CA GLY A 80 -11.89 25.74 18.30
C GLY A 80 -13.21 24.94 18.28
N THR A 81 -13.14 23.61 18.29
CA THR A 81 -14.30 22.76 17.94
C THR A 81 -14.96 22.09 19.15
N MET A 82 -14.31 21.98 20.32
CA MET A 82 -14.89 21.29 21.49
C MET A 82 -14.36 21.78 22.85
N GLY A 83 -15.22 21.70 23.88
CA GLY A 83 -14.90 21.96 25.28
C GLY A 83 -13.91 20.94 25.88
N TRP A 84 -13.44 21.24 27.09
CA TRP A 84 -12.40 20.54 27.88
C TRP A 84 -12.57 19.00 28.02
N THR A 85 -13.69 18.42 27.61
CA THR A 85 -14.10 17.03 27.86
C THR A 85 -13.80 16.03 26.74
N ALA A 86 -13.33 16.45 25.57
CA ALA A 86 -13.07 15.53 24.45
C ALA A 86 -11.61 15.06 24.38
N ALA A 87 -11.39 13.75 24.41
CA ALA A 87 -10.06 13.18 24.21
C ALA A 87 -9.62 13.40 22.75
N SER A 88 -8.44 13.96 22.55
CA SER A 88 -7.89 14.21 21.20
C SER A 88 -6.75 13.25 20.89
N VAL A 89 -6.82 12.59 19.73
CA VAL A 89 -5.84 11.61 19.28
C VAL A 89 -5.28 12.05 17.94
N VAL A 90 -3.96 12.21 17.87
CA VAL A 90 -3.23 12.51 16.64
C VAL A 90 -2.50 11.25 16.19
N ILE A 91 -2.71 10.81 14.95
CA ILE A 91 -1.98 9.70 14.34
C ILE A 91 -1.20 10.27 13.17
N ALA A 92 0.11 10.42 13.35
CA ALA A 92 1.00 11.03 12.37
C ALA A 92 1.86 9.95 11.70
N GLY A 93 1.74 9.82 10.39
CA GLY A 93 2.40 8.80 9.59
C GLY A 93 3.31 9.35 8.50
N LEU A 94 4.51 8.80 8.39
CA LEU A 94 5.38 8.96 7.23
C LEU A 94 5.42 7.68 6.41
N VAL A 95 5.25 7.83 5.10
CA VAL A 95 5.28 6.74 4.12
C VAL A 95 6.48 6.94 3.23
N GLY A 96 7.35 5.94 3.13
CA GLY A 96 8.53 6.02 2.26
C GLY A 96 8.91 4.67 1.66
N GLN A 97 9.88 4.70 0.76
CA GLN A 97 10.40 3.47 0.17
C GLN A 97 11.24 2.66 1.17
N ARG A 98 11.79 3.34 2.17
CA ARG A 98 12.60 2.73 3.22
C ARG A 98 12.34 3.39 4.56
N VAL A 99 12.24 2.58 5.61
CA VAL A 99 12.22 3.03 7.00
C VAL A 99 13.53 2.58 7.65
N TYR A 100 14.27 3.53 8.22
CA TYR A 100 15.48 3.21 8.96
C TYR A 100 15.14 2.54 10.31
N PRO A 101 16.02 1.69 10.86
CA PRO A 101 15.74 0.96 12.10
C PRO A 101 15.41 1.87 13.30
N ASP A 102 16.03 3.05 13.39
CA ASP A 102 15.75 4.06 14.41
C ASP A 102 14.32 4.61 14.31
N ALA A 103 13.83 4.86 13.10
CA ALA A 103 12.45 5.28 12.84
C ALA A 103 11.44 4.18 13.16
N ALA A 104 11.74 2.93 12.79
CA ALA A 104 10.90 1.78 13.12
C ALA A 104 10.77 1.59 14.64
N GLN A 105 11.89 1.74 15.37
CA GLN A 105 11.90 1.72 16.84
C GLN A 105 11.10 2.89 17.43
N ALA A 106 11.30 4.11 16.92
CA ALA A 106 10.57 5.29 17.38
C ALA A 106 9.05 5.14 17.16
N ALA A 107 8.63 4.66 15.99
CA ALA A 107 7.22 4.43 15.67
C ALA A 107 6.58 3.35 16.56
N SER A 108 7.35 2.29 16.86
CA SER A 108 6.89 1.16 17.66
C SER A 108 6.96 1.39 19.18
N ALA A 109 7.69 2.43 19.61
CA ALA A 109 7.84 2.77 21.01
C ALA A 109 6.50 3.19 21.63
N LYS A 110 6.29 2.80 22.90
CA LYS A 110 5.11 3.20 23.66
C LYS A 110 4.95 4.72 23.62
N SER A 111 3.83 5.19 23.06
CA SER A 111 3.63 6.63 22.91
C SER A 111 3.51 7.33 24.26
N GLY A 112 4.10 8.52 24.38
CA GLY A 112 3.87 9.40 25.53
C GLY A 112 2.48 10.02 25.49
N ASN A 113 1.95 10.41 26.66
CA ASN A 113 0.85 11.37 26.69
C ASN A 113 1.45 12.77 26.54
N GLN A 114 0.95 13.58 25.60
CA GLN A 114 1.36 14.98 25.48
C GLN A 114 0.13 15.89 25.66
N PHE A 115 0.07 16.58 26.80
CA PHE A 115 -0.83 17.72 27.06
C PHE A 115 -2.29 17.49 26.61
N GLY A 116 -3.04 16.65 27.34
CA GLY A 116 -4.49 16.45 27.13
C GLY A 116 -4.87 15.59 25.93
N GLY A 117 -3.90 15.02 25.20
CA GLY A 117 -4.15 14.13 24.06
C GLY A 117 -3.09 13.05 23.90
N GLU A 118 -3.39 12.11 23.00
CA GLU A 118 -2.50 11.02 22.61
C GLU A 118 -1.95 11.26 21.21
N THR A 119 -0.64 11.09 21.03
CA THR A 119 -0.01 11.11 19.71
C THR A 119 0.57 9.75 19.38
N ARG A 120 0.27 9.22 18.20
CA ARG A 120 0.79 7.95 17.66
C ARG A 120 1.64 8.25 16.43
N MET A 121 2.85 7.72 16.44
CA MET A 121 3.75 7.74 15.28
C MET A 121 3.50 6.49 14.45
N VAL A 122 3.52 6.66 13.12
CA VAL A 122 3.45 5.57 12.15
C VAL A 122 4.59 5.76 11.14
N ALA A 123 5.32 4.69 10.85
CA ALA A 123 6.28 4.64 9.75
C ALA A 123 5.91 3.49 8.82
N VAL A 124 5.83 3.75 7.52
CA VAL A 124 5.48 2.74 6.52
C VAL A 124 6.64 2.56 5.56
N ASP A 125 7.14 1.33 5.48
CA ASP A 125 8.17 0.89 4.54
C ASP A 125 7.50 0.13 3.40
N LEU A 126 7.47 0.75 2.22
CA LEU A 126 6.85 0.16 1.04
C LEU A 126 7.73 -0.91 0.39
N SER A 127 9.05 -0.86 0.56
CA SER A 127 9.96 -1.88 0.01
C SER A 127 9.94 -3.16 0.85
N ALA A 128 9.93 -3.03 2.17
CA ALA A 128 9.83 -4.13 3.11
C ALA A 128 8.39 -4.63 3.28
N GLY A 129 7.40 -3.85 2.83
CA GLY A 129 5.99 -4.16 2.96
C GLY A 129 5.49 -4.15 4.40
N GLN A 130 6.06 -3.28 5.25
CA GLN A 130 5.78 -3.24 6.68
C GLN A 130 5.30 -1.87 7.15
N MET A 131 4.36 -1.87 8.08
CA MET A 131 3.98 -0.70 8.88
C MET A 131 4.45 -0.88 10.32
N PHE A 132 5.13 0.13 10.84
CA PHE A 132 5.61 0.23 12.21
C PHE A 132 4.77 1.25 12.97
N ALA A 133 4.18 0.83 14.09
CA ALA A 133 3.45 1.68 15.01
C ALA A 133 3.31 0.98 16.36
N PHE A 134 3.19 1.77 17.44
CA PHE A 134 2.78 1.22 18.72
C PHE A 134 1.29 0.86 18.68
N VAL A 135 0.96 -0.41 18.90
CA VAL A 135 -0.41 -0.95 19.03
C VAL A 135 -0.65 -1.60 20.39
N GLY A 136 0.25 -1.40 21.35
CA GLY A 136 0.17 -2.00 22.68
C GLY A 136 -0.78 -1.27 23.63
N GLY A 137 -0.88 -1.82 24.85
CA GLY A 137 -1.67 -1.27 25.94
C GLY A 137 -1.02 -0.08 26.68
N LYS A 138 -1.83 0.84 27.20
CA LYS A 138 -1.53 1.90 28.17
C LYS A 138 -2.67 2.00 29.18
N PHE A 139 -2.48 2.82 30.21
CA PHE A 139 -3.43 3.03 31.31
C PHE A 139 -4.70 3.84 30.95
N TRP A 140 -4.87 4.28 29.70
CA TRP A 140 -6.19 4.74 29.23
C TRP A 140 -7.06 3.50 29.11
N GLY A 141 -8.29 3.50 29.63
CA GLY A 141 -9.13 2.29 29.69
C GLY A 141 -9.15 1.48 28.38
N ALA A 142 -9.21 0.15 28.49
CA ALA A 142 -9.05 -0.78 27.36
C ALA A 142 -9.93 -0.44 26.13
N ALA A 143 -11.13 0.10 26.34
CA ALA A 143 -12.03 0.52 25.26
C ALA A 143 -11.49 1.71 24.44
N VAL A 144 -10.95 2.74 25.09
CA VAL A 144 -10.36 3.90 24.41
C VAL A 144 -9.16 3.46 23.57
N GLN A 145 -8.31 2.61 24.12
CA GLN A 145 -7.16 2.11 23.39
C GLN A 145 -7.52 1.19 22.24
N GLY A 146 -8.50 0.32 22.43
CA GLY A 146 -9.05 -0.50 21.37
C GLY A 146 -9.51 0.36 20.21
N SER A 147 -10.22 1.46 20.50
CA SER A 147 -10.65 2.42 19.48
C SER A 147 -9.47 3.13 18.80
N VAL A 148 -8.46 3.60 19.54
CA VAL A 148 -7.25 4.21 18.96
C VAL A 148 -6.50 3.25 18.05
N ASN A 149 -6.25 2.04 18.53
CA ASN A 149 -5.53 1.02 17.78
C ASN A 149 -6.33 0.60 16.54
N ALA A 150 -7.65 0.42 16.66
CA ALA A 150 -8.52 0.11 15.52
C ALA A 150 -8.52 1.24 14.49
N LYS A 151 -8.56 2.51 14.93
CA LYS A 151 -8.50 3.65 14.02
C LYS A 151 -7.16 3.73 13.30
N LEU A 152 -6.06 3.52 14.04
CA LEU A 152 -4.71 3.49 13.50
C LEU A 152 -4.55 2.41 12.43
N THR A 153 -4.87 1.16 12.74
CA THR A 153 -4.70 0.04 11.80
C THR A 153 -5.67 0.09 10.63
N TYR A 154 -6.85 0.68 10.83
CA TYR A 154 -7.77 0.92 9.74
C TYR A 154 -7.21 1.97 8.78
N CYS A 155 -6.84 3.16 9.27
CA CYS A 155 -6.38 4.26 8.43
C CYS A 155 -4.98 4.03 7.82
N PHE A 156 -4.11 3.30 8.49
CA PHE A 156 -2.79 2.90 7.98
C PHE A 156 -2.74 1.38 7.72
N PRO A 157 -3.26 0.94 6.55
CA PRO A 157 -3.23 -0.48 6.18
C PRO A 157 -1.81 -1.04 6.05
N GLN A 158 -1.68 -2.36 6.16
CA GLN A 158 -0.42 -2.99 5.75
C GLN A 158 -0.19 -2.76 4.24
N PRO A 159 1.06 -2.49 3.78
CA PRO A 159 1.35 -2.26 2.35
C PRO A 159 0.87 -3.39 1.44
N ALA A 160 0.88 -4.64 1.92
CA ALA A 160 0.35 -5.79 1.19
C ALA A 160 -1.15 -5.67 0.87
N GLU A 161 -1.95 -5.16 1.81
CA GLU A 161 -3.40 -4.92 1.60
C GLU A 161 -3.61 -3.87 0.52
N VAL A 162 -2.83 -2.79 0.56
CA VAL A 162 -2.94 -1.72 -0.43
C VAL A 162 -2.51 -2.20 -1.80
N TYR A 163 -1.44 -3.00 -1.87
CA TYR A 163 -0.98 -3.57 -3.13
C TYR A 163 -2.08 -4.41 -3.79
N GLN A 164 -2.78 -5.26 -3.02
CA GLN A 164 -3.93 -6.03 -3.52
C GLN A 164 -5.07 -5.13 -3.98
N GLN A 165 -5.38 -4.08 -3.21
CA GLN A 165 -6.42 -3.10 -3.57
C GLN A 165 -6.11 -2.40 -4.90
N VAL A 166 -4.86 -1.95 -5.09
CA VAL A 166 -4.42 -1.28 -6.32
C VAL A 166 -4.46 -2.24 -7.51
N GLN A 167 -4.02 -3.49 -7.34
CA GLN A 167 -4.10 -4.50 -8.39
C GLN A 167 -5.54 -4.77 -8.82
N TRP A 168 -6.46 -4.90 -7.85
CA TRP A 168 -7.86 -5.11 -8.13
C TRP A 168 -8.49 -3.92 -8.87
N GLN A 169 -8.17 -2.69 -8.44
CA GLN A 169 -8.62 -1.47 -9.14
C GLN A 169 -8.09 -1.42 -10.57
N GLN A 170 -6.82 -1.75 -10.82
CA GLN A 170 -6.26 -1.77 -12.17
C GLN A 170 -6.93 -2.81 -13.08
N ALA A 171 -7.24 -4.00 -12.55
CA ALA A 171 -7.94 -5.04 -13.30
C ALA A 171 -9.35 -4.60 -13.73
N GLN A 172 -10.08 -3.90 -12.85
CA GLN A 172 -11.39 -3.34 -13.17
C GLN A 172 -11.33 -2.29 -14.29
N HIS A 173 -10.31 -1.42 -14.30
CA HIS A 173 -10.14 -0.42 -15.35
C HIS A 173 -9.81 -1.04 -16.72
N GLN A 174 -9.09 -2.16 -16.78
CA GLN A 174 -8.80 -2.84 -18.04
C GLN A 174 -10.05 -3.49 -18.66
N GLN A 175 -10.97 -4.01 -17.85
CA GLN A 175 -12.21 -4.61 -18.35
C GLN A 175 -13.21 -3.59 -18.92
N GLN A 176 -13.08 -2.31 -18.54
CA GLN A 176 -13.95 -1.23 -19.03
C GLN A 176 -13.43 -0.59 -20.33
N GLN A 177 -12.25 -0.97 -20.81
CA GLN A 177 -11.79 -0.52 -22.13
C GLN A 177 -12.61 -1.26 -23.21
N PRO A 178 -13.32 -0.54 -24.09
CA PRO A 178 -14.00 -1.18 -25.21
C PRO A 178 -12.97 -1.95 -26.04
N PRO A 179 -13.32 -3.16 -26.55
CA PRO A 179 -12.40 -3.91 -27.39
C PRO A 179 -11.93 -3.02 -28.55
N PRO A 180 -10.66 -3.12 -28.96
CA PRO A 180 -10.17 -2.35 -30.10
C PRO A 180 -11.11 -2.59 -31.29
N ALA A 181 -11.63 -1.51 -31.85
CA ALA A 181 -12.50 -1.60 -33.02
C ALA A 181 -11.79 -2.44 -34.09
N PRO A 182 -12.47 -3.41 -34.73
CA PRO A 182 -11.86 -4.19 -35.80
C PRO A 182 -11.31 -3.21 -36.84
N GLN A 183 -9.99 -3.27 -37.08
CA GLN A 183 -9.35 -2.49 -38.13
C GLN A 183 -10.05 -2.84 -39.44
N GLN A 184 -10.84 -1.90 -39.96
CA GLN A 184 -11.37 -2.04 -41.30
C GLN A 184 -10.17 -2.14 -42.25
N PRO A 185 -10.10 -3.20 -43.09
CA PRO A 185 -9.03 -3.30 -44.06
C PRO A 185 -9.05 -2.08 -44.97
N PRO A 186 -7.89 -1.56 -45.40
CA PRO A 186 -7.82 -0.39 -46.24
C PRO A 186 -8.67 -0.56 -47.52
N PRO A 187 -9.35 0.50 -47.99
CA PRO A 187 -10.18 0.42 -49.19
C PRO A 187 -9.30 0.02 -50.38
N GLY A 188 -9.52 -1.18 -50.94
CA GLY A 188 -8.79 -1.67 -52.12
C GLY A 188 -8.48 -3.16 -52.16
N TRP A 189 -8.58 -3.88 -51.03
CA TRP A 189 -8.42 -5.34 -51.02
C TRP A 189 -9.73 -6.04 -51.37
N GLN A 190 -9.95 -6.27 -52.66
CA GLN A 190 -11.00 -7.17 -53.13
C GLN A 190 -10.66 -8.61 -52.70
N GLN A 191 -11.56 -9.24 -51.93
CA GLN A 191 -11.46 -10.65 -51.58
C GLN A 191 -11.51 -11.49 -52.87
N GLN A 192 -10.45 -12.27 -53.14
CA GLN A 192 -10.53 -13.36 -54.10
C GLN A 192 -11.54 -14.41 -53.60
N PRO A 193 -12.35 -15.01 -54.49
CA PRO A 193 -13.33 -16.03 -54.11
C PRO A 193 -12.64 -17.26 -53.50
N PRO A 194 -13.29 -17.96 -52.56
CA PRO A 194 -12.71 -19.12 -51.90
C PRO A 194 -12.51 -20.26 -52.90
N MET A 195 -11.29 -20.81 -52.96
CA MET A 195 -10.99 -22.03 -53.72
C MET A 195 -11.67 -23.25 -53.06
N PRO A 196 -12.08 -24.26 -53.83
CA PRO A 196 -12.67 -25.48 -53.30
C PRO A 196 -11.71 -26.18 -52.32
N GLN A 197 -12.17 -26.41 -51.09
CA GLN A 197 -11.41 -27.17 -50.09
C GLN A 197 -11.33 -28.65 -50.49
N VAL A 198 -10.11 -29.15 -50.64
CA VAL A 198 -9.83 -30.58 -50.78
C VAL A 198 -10.00 -31.22 -49.39
N PRO A 199 -10.76 -32.32 -49.25
CA PRO A 199 -10.95 -32.96 -47.95
C PRO A 199 -9.63 -33.52 -47.40
N PRO A 200 -9.40 -33.45 -46.07
CA PRO A 200 -8.22 -34.04 -45.45
C PRO A 200 -8.26 -35.57 -45.53
N PRO A 201 -7.09 -36.25 -45.61
CA PRO A 201 -7.03 -37.70 -45.56
C PRO A 201 -7.44 -38.23 -44.17
N PRO A 202 -7.96 -39.47 -44.09
CA PRO A 202 -8.41 -40.07 -42.83
C PRO A 202 -7.26 -40.26 -41.85
N VAL A 203 -7.52 -39.89 -40.59
CA VAL A 203 -6.61 -40.06 -39.45
C VAL A 203 -6.52 -41.54 -39.08
N VAL A 204 -5.33 -42.12 -39.19
CA VAL A 204 -5.01 -43.45 -38.66
C VAL A 204 -4.77 -43.31 -37.15
N GLY A 205 -5.38 -44.19 -36.35
CA GLY A 205 -5.38 -44.16 -34.89
C GLY A 205 -4.01 -44.32 -34.20
N PRO A 206 -3.98 -44.29 -32.85
CA PRO A 206 -2.77 -44.07 -32.07
C PRO A 206 -1.87 -45.30 -32.02
N ALA A 207 -0.62 -45.14 -32.47
CA ALA A 207 0.45 -46.10 -32.30
C ALA A 207 1.33 -45.71 -31.10
N GLY A 208 1.22 -46.48 -30.01
CA GLY A 208 2.32 -46.92 -29.14
C GLY A 208 3.18 -45.91 -28.35
N PRO A 209 3.77 -46.35 -27.22
CA PRO A 209 4.67 -45.53 -26.41
C PRO A 209 6.00 -45.24 -27.14
N GLN A 210 6.48 -44.01 -27.00
CA GLN A 210 7.75 -43.55 -27.59
C GLN A 210 8.97 -44.28 -26.98
N PRO A 211 9.93 -44.73 -27.81
CA PRO A 211 11.20 -45.27 -27.32
C PRO A 211 12.17 -44.15 -26.87
N PRO A 212 13.15 -44.47 -25.99
CA PRO A 212 14.07 -43.50 -25.41
C PRO A 212 15.07 -42.92 -26.42
N VAL A 213 15.35 -41.62 -26.23
CA VAL A 213 16.30 -40.83 -27.03
C VAL A 213 17.73 -41.19 -26.61
N TYR A 214 18.53 -41.68 -27.57
CA TYR A 214 19.97 -41.86 -27.40
C TYR A 214 20.73 -40.59 -27.80
N PRO A 215 21.77 -40.16 -27.06
CA PRO A 215 22.66 -39.09 -27.48
C PRO A 215 23.61 -39.54 -28.62
N PRO A 216 24.05 -38.61 -29.49
CA PRO A 216 24.87 -38.92 -30.65
C PRO A 216 26.32 -39.32 -30.26
N PRO A 217 26.97 -40.21 -31.05
CA PRO A 217 28.31 -40.67 -30.77
C PRO A 217 29.37 -39.70 -31.35
N GLY A 218 30.41 -39.43 -30.56
CA GLY A 218 31.69 -38.94 -31.07
C GLY A 218 32.16 -37.60 -30.52
N GLN A 219 32.64 -37.59 -29.27
CA GLN A 219 33.77 -36.72 -28.89
C GLN A 219 34.74 -37.54 -28.05
N HIS A 220 35.97 -37.67 -28.56
CA HIS A 220 37.08 -38.37 -27.94
C HIS A 220 37.56 -37.61 -26.70
N PRO A 221 37.97 -38.30 -25.61
CA PRO A 221 38.68 -37.66 -24.51
C PRO A 221 40.12 -37.34 -24.94
N GLN A 222 40.48 -36.06 -24.92
CA GLN A 222 41.87 -35.62 -25.08
C GLN A 222 42.59 -35.78 -23.72
N GLN A 223 43.43 -36.79 -23.62
CA GLN A 223 44.41 -36.96 -22.56
C GLN A 223 45.51 -35.89 -22.71
N GLY A 224 45.77 -35.13 -21.65
CA GLY A 224 46.96 -34.30 -21.48
C GLY A 224 47.89 -34.91 -20.42
N PRO A 225 49.22 -34.82 -20.56
CA PRO A 225 50.17 -35.63 -19.82
C PRO A 225 50.69 -34.99 -18.52
N TYR A 226 51.17 -35.86 -17.63
CA TYR A 226 51.88 -35.62 -16.36
C TYR A 226 52.96 -34.52 -16.39
N GLY A 227 53.22 -33.92 -15.21
CA GLY A 227 54.56 -33.45 -14.88
C GLY A 227 54.70 -32.51 -13.65
N TYR A 228 55.17 -33.10 -12.55
CA TYR A 228 55.85 -32.54 -11.35
C TYR A 228 55.07 -31.69 -10.33
#